data_AF-A0AAN1HXT9-F1
#
_entry.id   AF-A0AAN1HXT9-F1
#
_cell.length_a   1.000
_cell.length_b   1.000
_cell.length_c   1.000
_cell.angle_alpha   90.00
_cell.angle_beta   90.00
_cell.angle_gamma   90.00
#
_symmetry.space_group_name_H-M   'P 1'
#
loop_
_entity.id
_entity.type
_entity.pdbx_description
1 polymer ?
#
loop_
_entity_poly.entity_id
_entity_poly.type
_entity_poly.pdbx_seq_one_letter_code
_entity_poly.pdbx_strand_id
1 'polypeptide(L)'
;MANETATHDERLRDLEAEAFRTGRTLAEHSEQLATIREQQRTAFGNIDSLANAVGAPGDRSITERLDTIERVLFALARAQGIDPDTAP
;
A
#
# COMPACT_ATOMS: atom_id res chain seq x y z
N MET A 1 -6.82 58.22 -12.96
CA MET A 1 -5.45 58.26 -12.40
C MET A 1 -5.39 57.81 -10.94
N ALA A 2 -5.71 58.63 -9.92
CA ALA A 2 -5.56 58.21 -8.51
C ALA A 2 -6.50 57.07 -8.08
N ASN A 3 -7.77 57.10 -8.52
CA ASN A 3 -8.78 56.11 -8.12
C ASN A 3 -8.55 54.72 -8.75
N GLU A 4 -8.09 54.68 -10.01
CA GLU A 4 -7.75 53.42 -10.70
C GLU A 4 -6.55 52.71 -10.07
N THR A 5 -5.58 53.49 -9.57
CA THR A 5 -4.40 52.94 -8.90
C THR A 5 -4.77 52.31 -7.56
N ALA A 6 -5.66 52.95 -6.79
CA ALA A 6 -6.19 52.40 -5.55
C ALA A 6 -6.98 51.10 -5.75
N THR A 7 -7.80 51.02 -6.81
CA THR A 7 -8.54 49.79 -7.16
C THR A 7 -7.61 48.67 -7.65
N HIS A 8 -6.48 49.01 -8.29
CA HIS A 8 -5.48 48.02 -8.70
C HIS A 8 -4.73 47.45 -7.50
N ASP A 9 -4.32 48.29 -6.56
CA ASP A 9 -3.64 47.87 -5.33
C ASP A 9 -4.53 46.97 -4.45
N GLU A 10 -5.83 47.25 -4.38
CA GLU A 10 -6.79 46.43 -3.63
C GLU A 10 -6.94 45.03 -4.25
N ARG A 11 -7.12 44.94 -5.57
CA ARG A 11 -7.18 43.66 -6.29
C ARG A 11 -5.90 42.85 -6.17
N LEU A 12 -4.74 43.52 -6.15
CA LEU A 12 -3.46 42.85 -5.96
C LEU A 12 -3.38 42.21 -4.57
N ARG A 13 -3.80 42.92 -3.52
CA ARG A 13 -3.82 42.38 -2.15
C ARG A 13 -4.81 41.22 -1.99
N ASP A 14 -5.97 41.29 -2.62
CA ASP A 14 -6.95 40.20 -2.60
C ASP A 14 -6.40 38.95 -3.28
N LEU A 15 -5.71 39.12 -4.41
CA LEU A 15 -5.06 38.03 -5.13
C LEU A 15 -3.92 37.40 -4.32
N GLU A 16 -3.09 38.21 -3.65
CA GLU A 16 -2.05 37.72 -2.75
C GLU A 16 -2.63 36.92 -1.57
N ALA A 17 -3.73 37.42 -0.97
CA ALA A 17 -4.41 36.74 0.12
C ALA A 17 -5.05 35.42 -0.32
N GLU A 18 -5.55 35.34 -1.56
CA GLU A 18 -6.09 34.11 -2.15
C GLU A 18 -4.98 33.11 -2.50
N ALA A 19 -3.87 33.58 -3.06
CA ALA A 19 -2.70 32.74 -3.33
C ALA A 19 -2.14 32.13 -2.04
N PHE A 20 -2.10 32.90 -0.95
CA PHE A 20 -1.66 32.40 0.35
C PHE A 20 -2.61 31.35 0.94
N ARG A 21 -3.94 31.57 0.82
CA ARG A 21 -4.95 30.57 1.23
C ARG A 21 -4.82 29.29 0.42
N THR A 22 -4.70 29.40 -0.89
CA THR A 22 -4.52 28.27 -1.82
C THR A 22 -3.25 27.50 -1.50
N GLY A 23 -2.14 28.21 -1.25
CA GLY A 23 -0.86 27.60 -0.86
C GLY A 23 -0.95 26.79 0.43
N ARG A 24 -1.70 27.28 1.43
CA ARG A 24 -1.94 26.55 2.69
C ARG A 24 -2.74 25.28 2.45
N THR A 25 -3.83 25.36 1.68
CA THR A 25 -4.64 24.18 1.34
C THR A 25 -3.83 23.15 0.54
N LEU A 26 -2.94 23.59 -0.35
CA LEU A 26 -2.06 22.67 -1.07
C LEU A 26 -1.08 21.95 -0.13
N ALA A 27 -0.56 22.64 0.88
CA ALA A 27 0.31 22.03 1.89
C ALA A 27 -0.46 20.98 2.73
N GLU A 28 -1.68 21.30 3.17
CA GLU A 28 -2.56 20.38 3.90
C GLU A 28 -2.87 19.12 3.07
N HIS A 29 -3.23 19.28 1.79
CA HIS A 29 -3.46 18.14 0.89
C HIS A 29 -2.19 17.31 0.66
N SER A 30 -1.02 17.95 0.62
CA SER A 30 0.26 17.24 0.45
C SER A 30 0.59 16.37 1.67
N GLU A 31 0.30 16.87 2.88
CA GLU A 31 0.44 16.11 4.13
C GLU A 31 -0.55 14.93 4.20
N GLN A 32 -1.80 15.15 3.79
CA GLN A 32 -2.80 14.08 3.68
C GLN A 32 -2.35 12.99 2.70
N LEU A 33 -1.82 13.37 1.53
CA LEU A 33 -1.28 12.40 0.57
C LEU A 33 -0.08 11.63 1.12
N ALA A 34 0.79 12.27 1.90
CA ALA A 34 1.90 11.59 2.57
C ALA A 34 1.38 10.55 3.58
N THR A 35 0.36 10.91 4.35
CA THR A 35 -0.30 10.01 5.31
C THR A 35 -0.94 8.81 4.60
N ILE A 36 -1.66 9.04 3.50
CA ILE A 36 -2.28 7.98 2.69
C ILE A 36 -1.20 7.03 2.15
N ARG A 37 -0.08 7.55 1.66
CA ARG A 37 1.03 6.70 1.17
C ARG A 37 1.61 5.80 2.26
N GLU A 38 1.74 6.31 3.49
CA GLU A 38 2.22 5.52 4.62
C GLU A 38 1.22 4.42 5.01
N GLN A 39 -0.07 4.77 5.05
CA GLN A 39 -1.14 3.81 5.30
C GLN A 39 -1.18 2.71 4.23
N GLN A 40 -1.03 3.08 2.95
CA GLN A 40 -0.96 2.12 1.86
C GLN A 40 0.25 1.19 1.99
N ARG A 41 1.44 1.73 2.28
CA ARG A 41 2.65 0.93 2.49
C ARG A 41 2.46 -0.08 3.62
N THR A 42 1.88 0.36 4.74
CA THR A 42 1.58 -0.51 5.89
C THR A 42 0.56 -1.59 5.50
N ALA A 43 -0.50 -1.23 4.78
CA ALA A 43 -1.52 -2.17 4.34
C ALA A 43 -0.95 -3.25 3.41
N PHE A 44 -0.12 -2.88 2.43
CA PHE A 44 0.54 -3.84 1.55
C PHE A 44 1.50 -4.77 2.33
N GLY A 45 2.29 -4.23 3.26
CA GLY A 45 3.15 -5.06 4.12
C GLY A 45 2.38 -6.05 5.00
N ASN A 46 1.20 -5.67 5.48
CA ASN A 46 0.31 -6.57 6.22
C ASN A 46 -0.28 -7.68 5.32
N ILE A 47 -0.65 -7.34 4.08
CA ILE A 47 -1.13 -8.32 3.08
C ILE A 47 -0.02 -9.34 2.78
N ASP A 48 1.21 -8.89 2.57
CA ASP A 48 2.35 -9.78 2.32
C ASP A 48 2.64 -10.67 3.52
N SER A 49 2.57 -10.12 4.74
CA SER A 49 2.74 -10.89 5.96
C SER A 49 1.66 -11.97 6.11
N LEU A 50 0.41 -11.65 5.79
CA LEU A 50 -0.69 -12.62 5.78
C LEU A 50 -0.48 -13.70 4.73
N ALA A 51 -0.10 -13.32 3.51
CA ALA A 51 0.19 -14.23 2.41
C ALA A 51 1.29 -15.24 2.79
N ASN A 52 2.35 -14.76 3.46
CA ASN A 52 3.40 -15.60 4.03
C ASN A 52 2.86 -16.57 5.10
N ALA A 53 2.05 -16.07 6.04
CA ALA A 53 1.49 -16.88 7.13
C ALA A 53 0.57 -18.01 6.64
N VAL A 54 -0.20 -17.77 5.57
CA VAL A 54 -1.08 -18.80 4.96
C VAL A 54 -0.38 -19.65 3.90
N GLY A 55 0.93 -19.50 3.73
CA GLY A 55 1.72 -20.29 2.78
C GLY A 55 1.40 -20.01 1.30
N ALA A 56 0.81 -18.85 1.01
CA ALA A 56 0.55 -18.37 -0.34
C ALA A 56 1.27 -17.04 -0.63
N PRO A 57 2.59 -16.91 -0.39
CA PRO A 57 3.32 -15.70 -0.75
C PRO A 57 3.21 -15.45 -2.26
N GLY A 58 3.03 -14.19 -2.65
CA GLY A 58 2.80 -13.79 -4.04
C GLY A 58 3.92 -14.21 -5.00
N ASP A 59 5.12 -14.42 -4.48
CA ASP A 59 6.31 -14.80 -5.24
C ASP A 59 6.53 -16.33 -5.33
N ARG A 60 5.75 -17.15 -4.62
CA ARG A 60 5.91 -18.60 -4.74
C ARG A 60 5.41 -19.07 -6.08
N SER A 61 6.32 -19.64 -6.85
CA SER A 61 5.97 -20.40 -8.03
C SER A 61 4.99 -21.53 -7.67
N ILE A 62 4.17 -21.94 -8.65
CA ILE A 62 3.29 -23.11 -8.51
C ILE A 62 4.10 -24.34 -8.06
N THR A 63 5.35 -24.48 -8.52
CA THR A 63 6.27 -25.55 -8.13
C THR A 63 6.56 -25.58 -6.64
N GLU A 64 6.85 -24.44 -6.01
CA GLU A 64 7.13 -24.37 -4.57
C GLU A 64 5.88 -24.64 -3.71
N ARG A 65 4.71 -24.27 -4.21
CA ARG A 65 3.42 -24.59 -3.56
C ARG A 65 3.16 -26.09 -3.62
N LEU A 66 3.43 -26.73 -4.76
CA LEU A 66 3.30 -28.18 -4.93
C LEU A 66 4.32 -28.95 -4.09
N ASP A 67 5.59 -28.52 -4.02
CA ASP A 67 6.62 -29.13 -3.14
C ASP A 67 6.20 -29.11 -1.66
N THR A 68 5.64 -27.99 -1.20
CA THR A 68 5.14 -27.88 0.18
C THR A 68 3.97 -28.83 0.43
N ILE A 69 3.02 -28.93 -0.49
CA ILE A 69 1.87 -29.84 -0.39
C ILE A 69 2.36 -31.30 -0.38
N GLU A 70 3.28 -31.67 -1.27
CA GLU A 70 3.87 -33.01 -1.34
C GLU A 70 4.53 -33.41 -0.02
N ARG A 71 5.33 -32.51 0.57
CA ARG A 71 6.00 -32.78 1.86
C ARG A 71 5.03 -32.94 3.02
N VAL A 72 3.94 -32.16 3.04
CA VAL A 72 2.87 -32.31 4.04
C VAL A 72 2.14 -33.64 3.87
N LEU A 73 1.82 -34.03 2.63
CA LEU A 73 1.17 -35.31 2.35
C LEU A 73 2.07 -36.50 2.72
N PHE A 74 3.36 -36.44 2.42
CA PHE A 74 4.35 -37.45 2.84
C PHE A 74 4.41 -37.60 4.37
N ALA A 75 4.48 -36.48 5.09
CA ALA A 75 4.50 -36.48 6.55
C ALA A 75 3.21 -37.05 7.14
N LEU A 76 2.06 -36.72 6.55
CA LEU A 76 0.76 -37.22 6.96
C LEU A 76 0.63 -38.73 6.70
N ALA A 77 1.08 -39.23 5.54
CA ALA A 77 1.11 -40.64 5.23
C ALA A 77 1.98 -41.43 6.23
N ARG A 78 3.20 -40.93 6.50
CA ARG A 78 4.10 -41.51 7.51
C ARG A 78 3.45 -41.54 8.90
N ALA A 79 2.77 -40.47 9.31
CA ALA A 79 2.06 -40.41 10.59
C ALA A 79 0.88 -41.40 10.69
N GLN A 80 0.29 -41.77 9.56
CA GLN A 80 -0.75 -42.78 9.45
C GLN A 80 -0.20 -44.21 9.26
N GLY A 81 1.13 -44.39 9.26
CA GLY A 81 1.76 -45.69 9.02
C GLY A 81 1.65 -46.16 7.56
N ILE A 82 1.30 -45.27 6.64
CA ILE A 82 1.30 -45.52 5.20
C ILE A 82 2.71 -45.21 4.70
N ASP A 83 3.31 -46.14 3.96
CA ASP A 83 4.57 -45.89 3.30
C ASP A 83 4.32 -45.04 2.03
N PRO A 84 4.69 -43.74 2.04
CA PRO A 84 4.42 -42.85 0.92
C PRO A 84 5.22 -43.23 -0.34
N ASP A 85 6.28 -44.03 -0.20
CA ASP A 85 7.10 -44.52 -1.32
C ASP A 85 6.46 -45.75 -2.00
N THR A 86 5.33 -46.24 -1.48
CA THR A 86 4.59 -47.40 -1.99
C THR A 86 3.19 -47.07 -2.48
N ALA A 87 2.75 -45.81 -2.37
CA ALA A 87 1.49 -45.38 -2.97
C ALA A 87 1.61 -45.43 -4.52
N PRO A 88 0.63 -46.01 -5.24
CA PRO A 88 0.68 -46.17 -6.69
C PRO A 88 0.64 -44.85 -7.46
#